data_AF-A0A2D7T885-F1
#
_entry.id   AF-A0A2D7T885-F1
#
_cell.length_a   1.000
_cell.length_b   1.000
_cell.length_c   1.000
_cell.angle_alpha   90.00
_cell.angle_beta   90.00
_cell.angle_gamma   90.00
#
_symmetry.space_group_name_H-M   'P 1'
#
loop_
_entity.id
_entity.type
_entity.pdbx_description
1 polymer ?
#
loop_
_entity_poly.entity_id
_entity_poly.type
_entity_poly.pdbx_seq_one_letter_code
_entity_poly.pdbx_strand_id
1 'polypeptide(L)'
;AGDITQNGRDGRVFSTDEYGEFIERYGLCGNNELKYPIYEGYGNHDYFEWSNLFYRIPQDHPVIDSVAIRNEYRSNLTNVAPGMDGHYSWEWDNIHFIQLNLAPSDIVPSYEEGGFRNPHNALTFMKNDLDEHVVGTNKKVVLIAHYGPWEWREWDETQITNLCEVIEEYRPYIISYIHGHSHSTKVYDWCEITIFNSGSPYHDDDIHSSYNEDFRGRFTLFRIMENETKDLKLIAVDVSWSSENYLEGDIETLDLQMKEWKGFPHEENITN
;
A
#
# COMPACT_ATOMS: atom_id res chain seq x y z
N ALA A 1 -2.97 -0.06 1.42
CA ALA A 1 -1.87 0.28 0.49
C ALA A 1 -2.43 1.30 -0.48
N GLY A 2 -2.33 2.59 -0.16
CA GLY A 2 -3.04 3.65 -0.88
C GLY A 2 -4.51 3.82 -0.49
N ASP A 3 -5.12 4.85 -1.07
CA ASP A 3 -6.50 5.29 -0.89
C ASP A 3 -6.88 5.53 0.57
N ILE A 4 -6.11 6.39 1.22
CA ILE A 4 -6.38 6.80 2.61
C ILE A 4 -7.54 7.80 2.70
N THR A 5 -7.93 8.39 1.57
CA THR A 5 -9.10 9.24 1.38
C THR A 5 -9.86 8.82 0.11
N GLN A 6 -11.10 9.28 -0.03
CA GLN A 6 -11.93 8.96 -1.21
C GLN A 6 -11.76 10.01 -2.32
N ASN A 7 -11.46 11.25 -1.96
CA ASN A 7 -11.44 12.40 -2.87
C ASN A 7 -10.22 13.32 -2.65
N GLY A 8 -9.23 12.90 -1.87
CA GLY A 8 -8.04 13.70 -1.58
C GLY A 8 -8.32 14.96 -0.75
N ARG A 9 -9.43 15.03 -0.02
CA ARG A 9 -9.88 16.26 0.66
C ARG A 9 -9.27 16.43 2.06
N ASP A 10 -8.86 17.65 2.39
CA ASP A 10 -8.20 18.02 3.66
C ASP A 10 -8.89 19.19 4.40
N GLY A 11 -10.17 19.43 4.12
CA GLY A 11 -10.96 20.45 4.81
C GLY A 11 -10.65 21.92 4.45
N ARG A 12 -9.59 22.21 3.66
CA ARG A 12 -9.26 23.61 3.29
C ARG A 12 -10.26 24.24 2.32
N VAL A 13 -10.97 23.40 1.58
CA VAL A 13 -11.79 23.77 0.42
C VAL A 13 -13.26 23.46 0.66
N PHE A 14 -13.51 22.19 0.96
CA PHE A 14 -14.82 21.66 1.27
C PHE A 14 -14.88 21.45 2.77
N SER A 15 -16.08 21.51 3.35
CA SER A 15 -16.25 21.23 4.77
C SER A 15 -15.93 19.78 5.15
N THR A 16 -15.81 18.88 4.18
CA THR A 16 -15.43 17.48 4.40
C THR A 16 -13.91 17.37 4.46
N ASP A 17 -13.40 16.91 5.59
CA ASP A 17 -11.98 16.73 5.88
C ASP A 17 -11.65 15.24 6.04
N GLU A 18 -11.60 14.53 4.91
CA GLU A 18 -11.32 13.08 4.86
C GLU A 18 -9.92 12.79 5.40
N TYR A 19 -8.96 13.65 5.08
CA TYR A 19 -7.58 13.51 5.53
C TYR A 19 -7.43 13.77 7.04
N GLY A 20 -8.08 14.80 7.59
CA GLY A 20 -8.10 15.06 9.03
C GLY A 20 -8.65 13.89 9.82
N GLU A 21 -9.72 13.26 9.32
CA GLU A 21 -10.28 12.02 9.88
C GLU A 21 -9.30 10.84 9.85
N PHE A 22 -8.54 10.69 8.76
CA PHE A 22 -7.47 9.68 8.69
C PHE A 22 -6.36 9.98 9.71
N ILE A 23 -5.97 11.24 9.88
CA ILE A 23 -4.95 11.63 10.85
C ILE A 23 -5.39 11.36 12.28
N GLU A 24 -6.61 11.76 12.65
CA GLU A 24 -7.16 11.57 13.99
C GLU A 24 -7.17 10.09 14.40
N ARG A 25 -7.48 9.18 13.46
CA ARG A 25 -7.55 7.74 13.74
C ARG A 25 -6.18 7.08 13.71
N TYR A 26 -5.41 7.27 12.65
CA TYR A 26 -4.19 6.48 12.40
C TYR A 26 -2.92 7.15 12.95
N GLY A 27 -2.75 8.46 12.75
CA GLY A 27 -1.48 9.13 13.09
C GLY A 27 -0.26 8.52 12.38
N LEU A 28 0.92 8.60 13.00
CA LEU A 28 2.16 7.99 12.47
C LEU A 28 2.94 7.18 13.51
N CYS A 29 2.91 7.62 14.76
CA CYS A 29 3.83 7.13 15.79
C CYS A 29 3.08 6.48 16.96
N GLY A 30 1.88 5.93 16.72
CA GLY A 30 1.00 5.43 17.78
C GLY A 30 0.46 6.53 18.70
N ASN A 31 0.50 7.78 18.25
CA ASN A 31 0.14 8.97 19.03
C ASN A 31 -1.36 9.32 18.97
N ASN A 32 -2.13 8.64 18.12
CA ASN A 32 -3.54 8.89 17.85
C ASN A 32 -4.39 7.68 18.25
N GLU A 33 -5.64 7.52 17.79
CA GLU A 33 -6.50 6.41 18.28
C GLU A 33 -5.83 5.04 18.13
N LEU A 34 -5.25 4.79 16.95
CA LEU A 34 -4.41 3.63 16.70
C LEU A 34 -3.04 3.80 17.37
N LYS A 35 -2.70 2.87 18.27
CA LYS A 35 -1.49 2.92 19.09
C LYS A 35 -0.28 2.18 18.48
N TYR A 36 -0.21 2.14 17.15
CA TYR A 36 0.87 1.49 16.41
C TYR A 36 1.57 2.49 15.47
N PRO A 37 2.86 2.27 15.12
CA PRO A 37 3.50 2.99 14.04
C PRO A 37 2.79 2.74 12.70
N ILE A 38 2.64 3.78 11.90
CA ILE A 38 1.93 3.73 10.61
C ILE A 38 2.88 4.11 9.46
N TYR A 39 2.91 3.22 8.48
CA TYR A 39 3.61 3.38 7.20
C TYR A 39 2.56 3.49 6.10
N GLU A 40 1.95 4.67 6.01
CA GLU A 40 0.92 5.00 5.01
C GLU A 40 1.54 5.20 3.62
N GLY A 41 0.80 4.81 2.59
CA GLY A 41 1.08 5.19 1.20
C GLY A 41 -0.17 5.76 0.59
N TYR A 42 -0.03 6.56 -0.47
CA TYR A 42 -1.16 7.13 -1.18
C TYR A 42 -1.54 6.30 -2.42
N GLY A 43 -2.81 6.38 -2.80
CA GLY A 43 -3.40 5.75 -3.98
C GLY A 43 -4.04 6.77 -4.91
N ASN A 44 -4.89 6.30 -5.80
CA ASN A 44 -5.47 7.14 -6.84
C ASN A 44 -6.61 8.05 -6.34
N HIS A 45 -7.27 7.66 -5.24
CA HIS A 45 -8.31 8.47 -4.60
C HIS A 45 -7.75 9.59 -3.70
N ASP A 46 -6.45 9.53 -3.38
CA ASP A 46 -5.78 10.54 -2.57
C ASP A 46 -5.41 11.80 -3.34
N TYR A 47 -5.43 11.72 -4.67
CA TYR A 47 -5.35 12.91 -5.50
C TYR A 47 -6.66 13.69 -5.40
N PHE A 48 -6.51 14.99 -5.12
CA PHE A 48 -7.63 15.90 -4.97
C PHE A 48 -8.53 15.93 -6.22
N GLU A 49 -9.83 15.66 -6.02
CA GLU A 49 -10.95 15.72 -6.99
C GLU A 49 -10.56 16.12 -8.42
N TRP A 50 -10.13 15.13 -9.19
CA TRP A 50 -9.67 15.30 -10.57
C TRP A 50 -10.69 16.02 -11.46
N SER A 51 -11.98 15.91 -11.19
CA SER A 51 -13.07 16.51 -11.98
C SER A 51 -13.27 18.01 -11.72
N ASN A 52 -12.64 18.58 -10.69
CA ASN A 52 -12.88 19.95 -10.26
C ASN A 52 -11.92 20.98 -10.89
N LEU A 53 -12.45 21.80 -11.81
CA LEU A 53 -11.66 22.78 -12.57
C LEU A 53 -10.94 23.81 -11.71
N PHE A 54 -11.50 24.19 -10.56
CA PHE A 54 -10.92 25.23 -9.70
C PHE A 54 -9.71 24.76 -8.90
N TYR A 55 -9.50 23.44 -8.79
CA TYR A 55 -8.38 22.83 -8.08
C TYR A 55 -7.28 22.28 -9.00
N ARG A 56 -7.58 22.10 -10.30
CA ARG A 56 -6.55 21.82 -11.32
C ARG A 56 -5.55 22.98 -11.53
N ILE A 57 -5.87 24.18 -11.06
CA ILE A 57 -5.06 25.40 -11.26
C ILE A 57 -3.83 25.42 -10.34
N PRO A 58 -3.95 25.16 -9.01
CA PRO A 58 -2.77 25.02 -8.16
C PRO A 58 -2.00 23.70 -8.36
N GLN A 59 -2.65 22.63 -8.86
CA GLN A 59 -2.08 21.27 -8.91
C GLN A 59 -1.60 20.74 -7.54
N ASP A 60 -2.12 21.30 -6.44
CA ASP A 60 -1.80 20.85 -5.09
C ASP A 60 -2.59 19.56 -4.78
N HIS A 61 -1.90 18.51 -4.33
CA HIS A 61 -2.49 17.25 -3.91
C HIS A 61 -2.18 17.01 -2.43
N PRO A 62 -2.90 17.68 -1.51
CA PRO A 62 -2.52 17.74 -0.10
C PRO A 62 -2.26 16.40 0.57
N VAL A 63 -3.08 15.40 0.27
CA VAL A 63 -2.97 14.09 0.90
C VAL A 63 -1.68 13.40 0.44
N ILE A 64 -1.35 13.49 -0.85
CA ILE A 64 -0.13 12.93 -1.42
C ILE A 64 1.10 13.67 -0.91
N ASP A 65 1.05 14.99 -0.99
CA ASP A 65 2.11 15.87 -0.49
C ASP A 65 2.40 15.61 0.99
N SER A 66 1.34 15.33 1.76
CA SER A 66 1.47 15.04 3.18
C SER A 66 2.32 13.80 3.45
N VAL A 67 2.27 12.77 2.59
CA VAL A 67 3.04 11.54 2.79
C VAL A 67 4.53 11.86 2.79
N ALA A 68 4.98 12.70 1.85
CA ALA A 68 6.36 13.17 1.77
C ALA A 68 6.74 14.03 2.99
N ILE A 69 5.92 15.03 3.32
CA ILE A 69 6.15 15.92 4.47
C ILE A 69 6.27 15.12 5.78
N ARG A 70 5.49 14.05 5.89
CA ARG A 70 5.38 13.25 7.12
C ARG A 70 6.50 12.23 7.31
N ASN A 71 7.37 12.04 6.31
CA ASN A 71 8.50 11.10 6.41
C ASN A 71 9.40 11.42 7.62
N GLU A 72 9.61 12.69 7.95
CA GLU A 72 10.47 13.10 9.07
C GLU A 72 9.98 12.59 10.44
N TYR A 73 8.70 12.21 10.56
CA TYR A 73 8.12 11.71 11.81
C TYR A 73 8.06 10.18 11.89
N ARG A 74 8.34 9.47 10.79
CA ARG A 74 8.27 8.00 10.77
C ARG A 74 9.49 7.40 11.45
N SER A 75 9.27 6.35 12.23
CA SER A 75 10.34 5.59 12.87
C SER A 75 11.06 4.70 11.87
N ASN A 76 12.36 4.47 12.09
CA ASN A 76 13.17 3.45 11.40
C ASN A 76 13.25 3.59 9.87
N LEU A 77 13.03 4.79 9.33
CA LEU A 77 13.27 5.02 7.91
C LEU A 77 14.76 4.83 7.58
N THR A 78 15.02 4.11 6.49
CA THR A 78 16.36 3.90 5.95
C THR A 78 16.64 4.91 4.83
N ASN A 79 15.62 5.22 4.03
CA ASN A 79 15.72 6.14 2.91
C ASN A 79 14.40 6.87 2.64
N VAL A 80 14.48 8.05 2.01
CA VAL A 80 13.34 8.89 1.62
C VAL A 80 13.63 9.51 0.25
N ALA A 81 12.65 9.46 -0.64
CA ALA A 81 12.73 10.10 -1.95
C ALA A 81 12.87 11.63 -1.83
N PRO A 82 13.54 12.29 -2.79
CA PRO A 82 13.80 13.71 -2.70
C PRO A 82 12.52 14.55 -2.81
N GLY A 83 12.51 15.69 -2.11
CA GLY A 83 11.46 16.70 -2.24
C GLY A 83 10.08 16.15 -1.85
N MET A 84 9.15 16.17 -2.81
CA MET A 84 7.75 15.77 -2.61
C MET A 84 7.42 14.41 -3.25
N ASP A 85 8.43 13.65 -3.67
CA ASP A 85 8.21 12.36 -4.36
C ASP A 85 7.61 11.28 -3.44
N GLY A 86 7.70 11.45 -2.11
CA GLY A 86 6.87 10.74 -1.14
C GLY A 86 7.20 9.27 -0.90
N HIS A 87 8.07 8.64 -1.70
CA HIS A 87 8.53 7.27 -1.47
C HIS A 87 9.51 7.19 -0.31
N TYR A 88 9.53 6.05 0.36
CA TYR A 88 10.42 5.81 1.49
C TYR A 88 10.63 4.32 1.71
N SER A 89 11.69 3.99 2.43
CA SER A 89 11.98 2.63 2.87
C SER A 89 12.26 2.61 4.36
N TRP A 90 11.99 1.47 5.00
CA TRP A 90 12.29 1.27 6.41
C TRP A 90 12.68 -0.17 6.67
N GLU A 91 13.35 -0.37 7.80
CA GLU A 91 13.75 -1.68 8.26
C GLU A 91 12.90 -2.15 9.43
N TRP A 92 12.50 -3.41 9.37
CA TRP A 92 12.02 -4.16 10.51
C TRP A 92 12.82 -5.46 10.61
N ASP A 93 13.75 -5.48 11.57
CA ASP A 93 14.68 -6.58 11.77
C ASP A 93 15.54 -6.82 10.51
N ASN A 94 15.46 -7.98 9.87
CA ASN A 94 16.17 -8.29 8.62
C ASN A 94 15.34 -8.07 7.35
N ILE A 95 14.16 -7.46 7.46
CA ILE A 95 13.28 -7.16 6.34
C ILE A 95 13.34 -5.68 6.00
N HIS A 96 13.60 -5.41 4.72
CA HIS A 96 13.62 -4.07 4.14
C HIS A 96 12.30 -3.84 3.39
N PHE A 97 11.52 -2.88 3.84
CA PHE A 97 10.25 -2.53 3.20
C PHE A 97 10.41 -1.28 2.35
N ILE A 98 9.79 -1.26 1.18
CA ILE A 98 9.82 -0.11 0.27
C ILE A 98 8.39 0.31 -0.06
N GLN A 99 8.00 1.53 0.34
CA GLN A 99 6.74 2.16 -0.02
C GLN A 99 6.92 2.99 -1.30
N LEU A 100 6.26 2.57 -2.37
CA LEU A 100 6.31 3.13 -3.72
C LEU A 100 5.03 3.91 -4.09
N ASN A 101 4.14 4.09 -3.10
CA ASN A 101 2.89 4.81 -3.17
C ASN A 101 2.01 4.36 -4.34
N LEU A 102 1.80 5.19 -5.36
CA LEU A 102 0.82 4.92 -6.41
C LEU A 102 1.18 3.70 -7.27
N ALA A 103 2.31 3.78 -7.98
CA ALA A 103 2.72 2.80 -8.98
C ALA A 103 4.25 2.72 -9.02
N PRO A 104 4.86 1.52 -9.05
CA PRO A 104 6.29 1.33 -9.23
C PRO A 104 6.77 1.67 -10.65
N SER A 105 6.71 2.94 -11.04
CA SER A 105 7.01 3.40 -12.39
C SER A 105 7.64 4.79 -12.38
N ASP A 106 8.28 5.14 -13.50
CA ASP A 106 8.76 6.51 -13.79
C ASP A 106 7.96 7.15 -14.94
N ILE A 107 7.01 6.40 -15.51
CA ILE A 107 6.21 6.84 -16.66
C ILE A 107 4.90 7.39 -16.15
N VAL A 108 4.63 8.65 -16.47
CA VAL A 108 3.33 9.27 -16.19
C VAL A 108 2.28 8.68 -17.15
N PRO A 109 1.21 8.01 -16.64
CA PRO A 109 0.21 7.37 -17.49
C PRO A 109 -0.55 8.41 -18.32
N SER A 110 -0.76 8.09 -19.59
CA SER A 110 -1.49 8.97 -20.51
C SER A 110 -3.02 8.80 -20.48
N TYR A 111 -3.52 7.72 -19.89
CA TYR A 111 -4.92 7.29 -19.98
C TYR A 111 -5.80 7.88 -18.85
N GLU A 112 -7.08 8.11 -19.18
CA GLU A 112 -8.22 8.70 -18.43
C GLU A 112 -8.03 10.05 -17.69
N GLU A 113 -6.83 10.40 -17.25
CA GLU A 113 -6.60 11.60 -16.43
C GLU A 113 -5.50 12.52 -16.97
N GLY A 114 -5.14 12.42 -18.24
CA GLY A 114 -4.29 13.42 -18.90
C GLY A 114 -2.92 13.65 -18.22
N GLY A 115 -2.37 12.63 -17.56
CA GLY A 115 -1.06 12.70 -16.90
C GLY A 115 -1.04 13.29 -15.49
N PHE A 116 -2.19 13.40 -14.81
CA PHE A 116 -2.20 13.93 -13.44
C PHE A 116 -1.77 12.90 -12.37
N ARG A 117 -1.85 11.58 -12.65
CA ARG A 117 -1.39 10.49 -11.76
C ARG A 117 0.11 10.23 -11.89
N ASN A 118 0.94 11.17 -11.43
CA ASN A 118 2.40 11.03 -11.51
C ASN A 118 2.91 9.96 -10.52
N PRO A 119 3.67 8.93 -10.96
CA PRO A 119 4.30 7.96 -10.06
C PRO A 119 5.48 8.49 -9.24
N HIS A 120 5.95 9.72 -9.49
CA HIS A 120 7.04 10.36 -8.75
C HIS A 120 8.36 9.58 -8.77
N ASN A 121 8.77 9.10 -9.95
CA ASN A 121 10.02 8.35 -10.16
C ASN A 121 10.20 7.13 -9.22
N ALA A 122 9.10 6.43 -8.92
CA ALA A 122 9.09 5.33 -7.95
C ALA A 122 10.03 4.18 -8.34
N LEU A 123 10.14 3.87 -9.63
CA LEU A 123 11.01 2.79 -10.10
C LEU A 123 12.48 3.17 -9.96
N THR A 124 12.84 4.42 -10.28
CA THR A 124 14.17 4.95 -10.02
C THR A 124 14.50 4.94 -8.52
N PHE A 125 13.57 5.38 -7.65
CA PHE A 125 13.76 5.32 -6.20
C PHE A 125 13.99 3.87 -5.72
N MET A 126 13.14 2.93 -6.14
CA MET A 126 13.25 1.52 -5.80
C MET A 126 14.62 0.94 -6.13
N LYS A 127 15.14 1.18 -7.34
CA LYS A 127 16.45 0.66 -7.77
C LYS A 127 17.59 1.23 -6.93
N ASN A 128 17.61 2.54 -6.73
CA ASN A 128 18.65 3.19 -5.94
C ASN A 128 18.64 2.70 -4.49
N ASP A 129 17.44 2.55 -3.91
CA ASP A 129 17.25 2.07 -2.54
C ASP A 129 17.71 0.61 -2.37
N LEU A 130 17.39 -0.25 -3.34
CA LEU A 130 17.88 -1.64 -3.37
C LEU A 130 19.41 -1.70 -3.49
N ASP A 131 20.00 -0.95 -4.41
CA ASP A 131 21.46 -0.92 -4.63
C ASP A 131 22.21 -0.44 -3.39
N GLU A 132 21.68 0.58 -2.70
CA GLU A 132 22.36 1.20 -1.56
C GLU A 132 22.19 0.39 -0.26
N HIS A 133 21.01 -0.17 -0.01
CA HIS A 133 20.66 -0.71 1.31
C HIS A 133 20.49 -2.23 1.37
N VAL A 134 20.34 -2.90 0.22
CA VAL A 134 19.99 -4.32 0.16
C VAL A 134 21.07 -5.14 -0.55
N VAL A 135 21.56 -4.70 -1.71
CA VAL A 135 22.55 -5.45 -2.49
C VAL A 135 23.81 -5.73 -1.66
N GLY A 136 24.23 -6.99 -1.63
CA GLY A 136 25.38 -7.43 -0.84
C GLY A 136 25.08 -7.68 0.65
N THR A 137 23.83 -7.54 1.07
CA THR A 137 23.35 -7.93 2.41
C THR A 137 22.55 -9.24 2.35
N ASN A 138 22.09 -9.72 3.50
CA ASN A 138 21.14 -10.83 3.61
C ASN A 138 19.69 -10.36 3.81
N LYS A 139 19.40 -9.08 3.61
CA LYS A 139 18.06 -8.53 3.80
C LYS A 139 17.12 -9.07 2.72
N LYS A 140 15.87 -9.31 3.11
CA LYS A 140 14.78 -9.62 2.17
C LYS A 140 13.86 -8.41 2.03
N VAL A 141 13.26 -8.27 0.86
CA VAL A 141 12.53 -7.06 0.48
C VAL A 141 11.06 -7.34 0.27
N VAL A 142 10.22 -6.51 0.88
CA VAL A 142 8.78 -6.43 0.59
C VAL A 142 8.48 -5.08 -0.04
N LEU A 143 7.98 -5.12 -1.26
CA LEU A 143 7.51 -3.94 -1.97
C LEU A 143 6.07 -3.64 -1.57
N ILE A 144 5.70 -2.35 -1.52
CA ILE A 144 4.33 -1.91 -1.27
C ILE A 144 4.01 -0.76 -2.22
N ALA A 145 2.89 -0.85 -2.92
CA ALA A 145 2.33 0.24 -3.71
C ALA A 145 0.81 0.05 -3.83
N HIS A 146 0.12 0.97 -4.47
CA HIS A 146 -1.33 0.92 -4.59
C HIS A 146 -1.74 0.04 -5.77
N TYR A 147 -1.12 0.21 -6.94
CA TYR A 147 -1.44 -0.54 -8.17
C TYR A 147 -0.68 -1.86 -8.31
N GLY A 148 -1.41 -2.98 -8.39
CA GLY A 148 -0.82 -4.29 -8.67
C GLY A 148 -0.73 -4.65 -10.15
N PRO A 149 0.03 -5.73 -10.53
CA PRO A 149 0.36 -6.25 -11.89
C PRO A 149 -0.78 -6.34 -12.92
N TRP A 150 -2.03 -6.24 -12.48
CA TRP A 150 -3.21 -6.47 -13.31
C TRP A 150 -4.12 -5.25 -13.46
N GLU A 151 -3.75 -4.10 -12.90
CA GLU A 151 -4.55 -2.87 -13.00
C GLU A 151 -4.35 -2.16 -14.34
N TRP A 152 -4.39 -2.89 -15.46
CA TRP A 152 -4.05 -2.44 -16.83
C TRP A 152 -4.76 -1.17 -17.32
N ARG A 153 -5.79 -0.69 -16.61
CA ARG A 153 -6.45 0.59 -16.87
C ARG A 153 -5.64 1.79 -16.36
N GLU A 154 -4.80 1.56 -15.36
CA GLU A 154 -4.13 2.58 -14.55
C GLU A 154 -2.63 2.73 -14.84
N TRP A 155 -2.06 1.72 -15.49
CA TRP A 155 -0.70 1.66 -16.01
C TRP A 155 -0.69 0.80 -17.27
N ASP A 156 0.24 1.12 -18.17
CA ASP A 156 0.35 0.40 -19.44
C ASP A 156 1.27 -0.82 -19.37
N GLU A 157 1.25 -1.64 -20.42
CA GLU A 157 2.07 -2.85 -20.53
C GLU A 157 3.57 -2.55 -20.41
N THR A 158 4.04 -1.38 -20.85
CA THR A 158 5.46 -1.01 -20.75
C THR A 158 5.85 -0.77 -19.29
N GLN A 159 5.01 -0.10 -18.51
CA GLN A 159 5.23 0.10 -17.08
C GLN A 159 5.28 -1.22 -16.31
N ILE A 160 4.35 -2.14 -16.61
CA ILE A 160 4.27 -3.47 -16.02
C ILE A 160 5.52 -4.29 -16.36
N THR A 161 5.95 -4.28 -17.63
CA THR A 161 7.15 -4.96 -18.08
C THR A 161 8.41 -4.41 -17.41
N ASN A 162 8.57 -3.08 -17.35
CA ASN A 162 9.73 -2.45 -16.71
C ASN A 162 9.84 -2.84 -15.23
N LEU A 163 8.72 -2.89 -14.50
CA LEU A 163 8.73 -3.35 -13.11
C LEU A 163 9.14 -4.82 -13.02
N CYS A 164 8.60 -5.68 -13.90
CA CYS A 164 8.96 -7.10 -13.92
C CYS A 164 10.45 -7.32 -14.17
N GLU A 165 11.04 -6.60 -15.13
CA GLU A 165 12.47 -6.68 -15.43
C GLU A 165 13.34 -6.30 -14.22
N VAL A 166 12.94 -5.25 -13.48
CA VAL A 166 13.62 -4.87 -12.23
C VAL A 166 13.42 -5.92 -11.13
N ILE A 167 12.21 -6.47 -10.98
CA ILE A 167 11.97 -7.55 -10.02
C ILE A 167 12.85 -8.77 -10.34
N GLU A 168 12.99 -9.13 -11.62
CA GLU A 168 13.87 -10.22 -12.05
C GLU A 168 15.35 -9.92 -11.76
N GLU A 169 15.80 -8.69 -11.97
CA GLU A 169 17.16 -8.23 -11.64
C GLU A 169 17.49 -8.36 -10.14
N TYR A 170 16.54 -7.97 -9.27
CA TYR A 170 16.71 -7.98 -7.81
C TYR A 170 16.06 -9.19 -7.11
N ARG A 171 15.67 -10.21 -7.88
CA ARG A 171 14.95 -11.41 -7.41
C ARG A 171 15.55 -12.11 -6.18
N PRO A 172 16.89 -12.21 -6.01
CA PRO A 172 17.44 -12.85 -4.81
C PRO A 172 17.06 -12.16 -3.49
N TYR A 173 16.64 -10.90 -3.55
CA TYR A 173 16.29 -10.09 -2.39
C TYR A 173 14.78 -9.88 -2.24
N ILE A 174 14.04 -9.71 -3.34
CA ILE A 174 12.60 -9.42 -3.31
C ILE A 174 11.81 -10.70 -3.08
N ILE A 175 11.06 -10.74 -1.98
CA ILE A 175 10.25 -11.90 -1.58
C ILE A 175 8.77 -11.68 -1.85
N SER A 176 8.32 -10.43 -1.84
CA SER A 176 6.90 -10.15 -2.04
C SER A 176 6.61 -8.72 -2.49
N TYR A 177 5.44 -8.55 -3.08
CA TYR A 177 4.83 -7.27 -3.39
C TYR A 177 3.39 -7.21 -2.85
N ILE A 178 3.08 -6.19 -2.04
CA ILE A 178 1.74 -5.93 -1.50
C ILE A 178 1.11 -4.78 -2.27
N HIS A 179 -0.12 -4.95 -2.73
CA HIS A 179 -0.89 -3.89 -3.36
C HIS A 179 -2.33 -3.79 -2.89
N GLY A 180 -3.02 -2.71 -3.30
CA GLY A 180 -4.43 -2.46 -3.06
C GLY A 180 -5.20 -2.25 -4.37
N HIS A 181 -6.00 -1.19 -4.43
CA HIS A 181 -6.78 -0.72 -5.59
C HIS A 181 -7.96 -1.60 -6.00
N SER A 182 -7.80 -2.92 -6.17
CA SER A 182 -8.89 -3.76 -6.68
C SER A 182 -10.00 -4.03 -5.66
N HIS A 183 -9.88 -3.52 -4.44
CA HIS A 183 -10.82 -3.69 -3.31
C HIS A 183 -11.14 -5.17 -2.99
N SER A 184 -10.29 -6.08 -3.46
CA SER A 184 -10.49 -7.53 -3.38
C SER A 184 -9.28 -8.17 -2.71
N THR A 185 -9.49 -9.27 -1.99
CA THR A 185 -8.37 -9.96 -1.33
C THR A 185 -7.92 -11.18 -2.16
N LYS A 186 -6.63 -11.27 -2.53
CA LYS A 186 -6.06 -12.39 -3.31
C LYS A 186 -4.56 -12.56 -3.08
N VAL A 187 -4.09 -13.81 -3.10
CA VAL A 187 -2.67 -14.17 -3.25
C VAL A 187 -2.43 -14.80 -4.63
N TYR A 188 -1.37 -14.39 -5.31
CA TYR A 188 -0.99 -14.95 -6.61
C TYR A 188 0.49 -14.68 -6.90
N ASP A 189 1.05 -15.41 -7.87
CA ASP A 189 2.45 -15.21 -8.28
C ASP A 189 2.53 -14.35 -9.54
N TRP A 190 3.55 -13.50 -9.61
CA TRP A 190 3.90 -12.69 -10.79
C TRP A 190 5.39 -12.35 -10.76
N CYS A 191 6.08 -12.42 -11.91
CA CYS A 191 7.55 -12.28 -12.01
C CYS A 191 8.29 -13.16 -11.01
N GLU A 192 7.75 -14.37 -10.81
CA GLU A 192 8.23 -15.40 -9.89
C GLU A 192 8.28 -15.01 -8.40
N ILE A 193 7.68 -13.89 -7.99
CA ILE A 193 7.48 -13.52 -6.58
C ILE A 193 6.01 -13.63 -6.19
N THR A 194 5.73 -13.78 -4.89
CA THR A 194 4.36 -13.81 -4.37
C THR A 194 3.80 -12.41 -4.15
N ILE A 195 2.61 -12.18 -4.68
CA ILE A 195 1.89 -10.92 -4.64
C ILE A 195 0.68 -11.04 -3.70
N PHE A 196 0.49 -10.04 -2.85
CA PHE A 196 -0.68 -9.93 -1.97
C PHE A 196 -1.51 -8.71 -2.36
N ASN A 197 -2.73 -8.96 -2.85
CA ASN A 197 -3.75 -7.92 -2.95
C ASN A 197 -4.50 -7.84 -1.61
N SER A 198 -4.32 -6.72 -0.90
CA SER A 198 -5.01 -6.46 0.37
C SER A 198 -6.43 -5.96 0.08
N GLY A 199 -7.41 -6.55 0.77
CA GLY A 199 -8.79 -6.10 0.71
C GLY A 199 -8.99 -4.68 1.27
N SER A 200 -10.17 -4.11 0.99
CA SER A 200 -10.58 -2.81 1.52
C SER A 200 -11.14 -2.93 2.93
N PRO A 201 -10.80 -2.02 3.86
CA PRO A 201 -11.35 -2.02 5.20
C PRO A 201 -12.85 -1.68 5.22
N TYR A 202 -13.42 -1.01 4.21
CA TYR A 202 -14.83 -0.59 4.20
C TYR A 202 -15.59 -1.06 2.97
N HIS A 203 -16.83 -1.50 3.17
CA HIS A 203 -17.79 -1.88 2.12
C HIS A 203 -19.22 -1.57 2.58
N ASP A 204 -19.94 -0.66 1.92
CA ASP A 204 -21.35 -0.36 2.23
C ASP A 204 -22.16 0.12 1.01
N ASP A 205 -21.88 -0.37 -0.20
CA ASP A 205 -22.78 -0.10 -1.32
C ASP A 205 -22.93 -1.29 -2.29
N ASP A 206 -24.04 -1.28 -3.03
CA ASP A 206 -24.38 -2.27 -4.06
C ASP A 206 -23.34 -2.30 -5.21
N ILE A 207 -22.56 -1.23 -5.39
CA ILE A 207 -21.53 -1.10 -6.42
C ILE A 207 -20.30 -1.96 -6.07
N HIS A 208 -19.94 -2.02 -4.78
CA HIS A 208 -18.78 -2.76 -4.29
C HIS A 208 -19.05 -4.25 -4.00
N SER A 209 -20.29 -4.71 -4.15
CA SER A 209 -20.69 -6.14 -4.06
C SER A 209 -19.90 -7.07 -5.00
N SER A 210 -19.32 -6.52 -6.07
CA SER A 210 -18.51 -7.26 -7.04
C SER A 210 -17.08 -7.59 -6.55
N TYR A 211 -16.58 -6.91 -5.50
CA TYR A 211 -15.21 -7.07 -5.02
C TYR A 211 -15.10 -8.05 -3.84
N ASN A 212 -16.05 -7.97 -2.90
CA ASN A 212 -16.20 -8.89 -1.77
C ASN A 212 -17.68 -9.32 -1.64
N GLU A 213 -17.98 -10.54 -2.10
CA GLU A 213 -19.35 -11.09 -2.17
C GLU A 213 -20.05 -11.21 -0.80
N ASP A 214 -19.31 -11.14 0.31
CA ASP A 214 -19.84 -11.25 1.66
C ASP A 214 -20.11 -9.91 2.36
N PHE A 215 -19.89 -8.76 1.69
CA PHE A 215 -20.15 -7.41 2.22
C PHE A 215 -19.42 -7.09 3.53
N ARG A 216 -18.23 -7.66 3.72
CA ARG A 216 -17.41 -7.48 4.93
C ARG A 216 -16.19 -6.64 4.62
N GLY A 217 -15.83 -5.78 5.56
CA GLY A 217 -14.53 -5.10 5.55
C GLY A 217 -13.41 -6.13 5.69
N ARG A 218 -12.24 -5.86 5.11
CA ARG A 218 -11.10 -6.78 5.10
C ARG A 218 -9.79 -6.09 5.40
N PHE A 219 -8.88 -6.82 6.05
CA PHE A 219 -7.47 -6.47 6.15
C PHE A 219 -6.63 -7.75 6.16
N THR A 220 -5.38 -7.64 5.72
CA THR A 220 -4.45 -8.77 5.72
C THR A 220 -3.50 -8.68 6.90
N LEU A 221 -3.46 -9.74 7.70
CA LEU A 221 -2.46 -9.92 8.76
C LEU A 221 -1.25 -10.66 8.19
N PHE A 222 -0.08 -10.03 8.26
CA PHE A 222 1.19 -10.65 7.92
C PHE A 222 1.97 -11.00 9.18
N ARG A 223 2.55 -12.20 9.21
CA ARG A 223 3.46 -12.66 10.24
C ARG A 223 4.72 -13.21 9.57
N ILE A 224 5.84 -12.52 9.77
CA ILE A 224 7.16 -12.93 9.31
C ILE A 224 7.92 -13.43 10.53
N MET A 225 8.43 -14.65 10.46
CA MET A 225 9.19 -15.28 11.56
C MET A 225 10.50 -15.83 11.04
N GLU A 226 11.56 -15.70 11.81
CA GLU A 226 12.83 -16.37 11.53
C GLU A 226 12.86 -17.74 12.23
N ASN A 227 13.33 -18.78 11.54
CA ASN A 227 13.53 -20.11 12.11
C ASN A 227 14.98 -20.31 12.62
N GLU A 228 15.30 -21.49 13.17
CA GLU A 228 16.64 -21.78 13.71
C GLU A 228 17.77 -21.70 12.66
N THR A 229 17.46 -21.95 11.37
CA THR A 229 18.41 -21.84 10.26
C THR A 229 18.50 -20.44 9.67
N LYS A 230 17.81 -19.47 10.28
CA LYS A 230 17.61 -18.09 9.79
C LYS A 230 16.80 -17.97 8.52
N ASP A 231 16.14 -19.03 8.06
CA ASP A 231 15.17 -18.90 6.98
C ASP A 231 13.91 -18.19 7.51
N LEU A 232 13.25 -17.45 6.63
CA LEU A 232 12.03 -16.74 6.99
C LEU A 232 10.82 -17.62 6.69
N LYS A 233 9.85 -17.60 7.59
CA LYS A 233 8.49 -18.10 7.35
C LYS A 233 7.55 -16.91 7.25
N LEU A 234 7.04 -16.66 6.05
CA LEU A 234 6.00 -15.68 5.78
C LEU A 234 4.63 -16.36 5.90
N ILE A 235 3.77 -15.81 6.75
CA ILE A 235 2.36 -16.20 6.85
C ILE A 235 1.52 -14.97 6.56
N ALA A 236 0.55 -15.11 5.67
CA ALA A 236 -0.45 -14.08 5.43
C ALA A 236 -1.86 -14.65 5.63
N VAL A 237 -2.74 -13.91 6.30
CA VAL A 237 -4.13 -14.29 6.52
C VAL A 237 -5.06 -13.12 6.23
N ASP A 238 -6.13 -13.39 5.48
CA ASP A 238 -7.24 -12.44 5.29
C ASP A 238 -8.18 -12.47 6.50
N VAL A 239 -8.41 -11.30 7.09
CA VAL A 239 -9.32 -11.12 8.20
C VAL A 239 -10.47 -10.25 7.73
N SER A 240 -11.68 -10.82 7.78
CA SER A 240 -12.92 -10.11 7.44
C SER A 240 -13.66 -9.67 8.70
N TRP A 241 -14.31 -8.51 8.65
CA TRP A 241 -15.02 -7.93 9.78
C TRP A 241 -16.39 -7.38 9.36
N SER A 242 -17.35 -7.38 10.29
CA SER A 242 -18.66 -6.73 10.12
C SER A 242 -19.07 -6.01 11.39
N SER A 243 -19.59 -4.80 11.24
CA SER A 243 -20.16 -3.99 12.32
C SER A 243 -21.65 -4.27 12.58
N GLU A 244 -22.28 -5.21 11.86
CA GLU A 244 -23.73 -5.51 12.00
C GLU A 244 -24.15 -5.75 13.46
N ASN A 245 -23.27 -6.36 14.26
CA ASN A 245 -23.51 -6.66 15.67
C ASN A 245 -22.58 -5.89 16.63
N TYR A 246 -21.79 -4.93 16.11
CA TYR A 246 -20.81 -4.20 16.93
C TYR A 246 -21.51 -3.23 17.88
N LEU A 247 -21.15 -3.32 19.16
CA LEU A 247 -21.50 -2.36 20.19
C LEU A 247 -20.30 -1.45 20.44
N GLU A 248 -20.52 -0.14 20.29
CA GLU A 248 -19.46 0.86 20.48
C GLU A 248 -18.76 0.68 21.84
N GLY A 249 -17.43 0.51 21.80
CA GLY A 249 -16.60 0.29 22.98
C GLY A 249 -16.43 -1.17 23.41
N ASP A 250 -17.08 -2.14 22.76
CA ASP A 250 -16.94 -3.58 23.05
C ASP A 250 -16.44 -4.34 21.82
N ILE A 251 -15.11 -4.48 21.71
CA ILE A 251 -14.46 -5.14 20.56
C ILE A 251 -14.84 -6.61 20.40
N GLU A 252 -15.25 -7.30 21.48
CA GLU A 252 -15.65 -8.71 21.44
C GLU A 252 -16.97 -8.90 20.67
N THR A 253 -17.72 -7.83 20.46
CA THR A 253 -18.96 -7.83 19.66
C THR A 253 -18.71 -7.59 18.17
N LEU A 254 -17.48 -7.23 17.79
CA LEU A 254 -17.09 -7.14 16.40
C LEU A 254 -17.00 -8.56 15.82
N ASP A 255 -17.80 -8.84 14.79
CA ASP A 255 -17.75 -10.13 14.12
C ASP A 255 -16.47 -10.19 13.28
N LEU A 256 -15.44 -10.89 13.78
CA LEU A 256 -14.15 -11.11 13.12
C LEU A 256 -14.05 -12.55 12.63
N GLN A 257 -13.69 -12.72 11.35
CA GLN A 257 -13.58 -14.04 10.72
C GLN A 257 -12.29 -14.15 9.91
N MET A 258 -11.47 -15.15 10.25
CA MET A 258 -10.37 -15.62 9.41
C MET A 258 -10.95 -16.69 8.48
N LYS A 259 -10.94 -16.44 7.17
CA LYS A 259 -11.49 -17.37 6.17
C LYS A 259 -10.41 -17.82 5.21
N GLU A 260 -10.50 -19.08 4.79
CA GLU A 260 -9.79 -19.52 3.59
C GLU A 260 -10.41 -18.87 2.37
N TRP A 261 -9.60 -18.13 1.61
CA TRP A 261 -10.10 -17.38 0.46
C TRP A 261 -8.98 -17.03 -0.51
N LYS A 262 -9.17 -17.32 -1.80
CA LYS A 262 -8.31 -16.85 -2.91
C LYS A 262 -6.79 -16.88 -2.59
N GLY A 263 -6.32 -17.98 -2.00
CA GLY A 263 -4.90 -18.20 -1.65
C GLY A 263 -4.54 -17.98 -0.18
N PHE A 264 -5.48 -17.54 0.67
CA PHE A 264 -5.30 -17.42 2.12
C PHE A 264 -5.84 -18.66 2.88
N PRO A 265 -5.27 -19.02 4.05
CA PRO A 265 -4.00 -18.51 4.56
C PRO A 265 -2.85 -18.94 3.63
N HIS A 266 -1.90 -18.05 3.45
CA HIS A 266 -0.70 -18.32 2.66
C HIS A 266 0.47 -18.57 3.61
N GLU A 267 1.26 -19.59 3.32
CA GLU A 267 2.50 -19.88 4.05
C GLU A 267 3.63 -20.16 3.05
N GLU A 268 4.75 -19.47 3.24
CA GLU A 268 5.95 -19.64 2.43
C GLU A 268 7.19 -19.71 3.34
N ASN A 269 8.11 -20.63 3.00
CA ASN A 269 9.44 -20.65 3.60
C ASN A 269 10.42 -20.04 2.60
N ILE A 270 11.05 -18.95 2.99
CA ILE A 270 12.00 -18.18 2.19
C ILE A 270 13.38 -18.46 2.75
N THR A 271 14.22 -19.09 1.92
CA THR A 271 15.61 -19.35 2.27
C THR A 271 16.43 -18.07 2.28
N ASN A 272 17.25 -17.89 3.31
CA ASN A 272 18.10 -16.71 3.42
C ASN A 272 19.29 -16.75 2.45
#